data_AF-H0XCJ0-F1
#
_entry.id   AF-H0XCJ0-F1
#
_cell.length_a   1.000
_cell.length_b   1.000
_cell.length_c   1.000
_cell.angle_alpha   90.00
_cell.angle_beta   90.00
_cell.angle_gamma   90.00
#
_symmetry.space_group_name_H-M   'P 1'
#
loop_
_entity.id
_entity.type
_entity.pdbx_description
1 polymer ?
#
loop_
_entity_poly.entity_id
_entity_poly.type
_entity_poly.pdbx_seq_one_letter_code
_entity_poly.pdbx_strand_id
1 'polypeptide(L)'
;RMEGKAEYILPTDTRYVGEMKDGMFHGEGTLYFPSGSRYDAIWEKGLVVKGRYTFSDGLQYDAENWHYCDSYDRRFYTEICHGLKPAGISQLTNMDPPRIIPKGCYDCGDGFYNPATRVIKDYGNRFLRNA
;
A
#
# COMPACT_ATOMS: atom_id res chain seq x y z
N ARG A 1 -29.73 21.40 10.18
CA ARG A 1 -29.73 20.17 11.01
C ARG A 1 -29.78 19.00 10.02
N MET A 2 -28.81 18.09 10.07
CA MET A 2 -28.80 16.93 9.18
C MET A 2 -29.74 15.87 9.74
N GLU A 3 -30.67 15.40 8.90
CA GLU A 3 -31.74 14.45 9.23
C GLU A 3 -31.92 13.48 8.07
N GLY A 4 -32.23 12.21 8.36
CA GLY A 4 -32.41 11.17 7.35
C GLY A 4 -31.11 10.77 6.68
N LYS A 5 -31.18 10.23 5.46
CA LYS A 5 -29.99 9.76 4.73
C LYS A 5 -29.14 10.94 4.28
N ALA A 6 -27.86 10.91 4.60
CA ALA A 6 -26.90 11.95 4.27
C ALA A 6 -25.49 11.39 4.02
N GLU A 7 -24.69 12.22 3.37
CA GLU A 7 -23.24 12.05 3.26
C GLU A 7 -22.55 13.19 4.01
N TYR A 8 -21.55 12.85 4.83
CA TYR A 8 -20.79 13.82 5.61
C TYR A 8 -19.29 13.52 5.52
N ILE A 9 -18.50 14.51 5.11
CA ILE A 9 -17.04 14.42 5.05
C ILE A 9 -16.47 15.05 6.32
N LEU A 10 -15.75 14.25 7.10
CA LEU A 10 -15.05 14.71 8.29
C LEU A 10 -13.78 15.48 7.90
N PRO A 11 -13.23 16.32 8.79
CA PRO A 11 -11.94 17.00 8.55
C PRO A 11 -10.75 16.06 8.30
N THR A 12 -10.89 14.76 8.61
CA THR A 12 -9.90 13.71 8.35
C THR A 12 -10.07 13.05 6.97
N ASP A 13 -10.87 13.64 6.08
CA ASP A 13 -11.29 13.09 4.78
C ASP A 13 -12.04 11.75 4.86
N THR A 14 -12.39 11.31 6.07
CA THR A 14 -13.27 10.16 6.26
C THR A 14 -14.68 10.55 5.84
N ARG A 15 -15.32 9.71 5.03
CA ARG A 15 -16.65 9.98 4.50
C ARG A 15 -17.66 9.05 5.17
N TYR A 16 -18.62 9.64 5.87
CA TYR A 16 -19.80 8.94 6.37
C TYR A 16 -20.90 8.94 5.32
N VAL A 17 -21.53 7.80 5.08
CA VAL A 17 -22.74 7.66 4.27
C VAL A 17 -23.74 6.85 5.08
N GLY A 18 -24.87 7.44 5.45
CA GLY A 18 -25.85 6.75 6.28
C GLY A 18 -26.95 7.66 6.79
N GLU A 19 -27.70 7.15 7.76
CA GLU A 19 -28.72 7.93 8.44
C GLU A 19 -28.11 8.94 9.42
N MET A 20 -28.75 10.09 9.56
CA MET A 20 -28.40 11.13 10.51
C MET A 20 -29.65 11.58 11.26
N LYS A 21 -29.45 11.96 12.51
CA LYS A 21 -30.50 12.52 13.36
C LYS A 21 -29.87 13.58 14.24
N ASP A 22 -30.47 14.77 14.28
CA ASP A 22 -30.01 15.87 15.10
C ASP A 22 -28.56 16.31 14.82
N GLY A 23 -28.11 16.13 13.58
CA GLY A 23 -26.71 16.39 13.19
C GLY A 23 -25.71 15.33 13.65
N MET A 24 -26.16 14.20 14.21
CA MET A 24 -25.33 13.06 14.62
C MET A 24 -25.56 11.87 13.71
N PHE A 25 -24.58 10.97 13.61
CA PHE A 25 -24.77 9.66 12.97
C PHE A 25 -25.83 8.86 13.74
N HIS A 26 -26.74 8.23 13.00
CA HIS A 26 -27.84 7.46 13.55
C HIS A 26 -28.21 6.32 12.60
N GLY A 27 -28.87 5.26 13.06
CA GLY A 27 -29.33 4.17 12.19
C GLY A 27 -28.18 3.44 11.50
N GLU A 28 -28.41 2.95 10.28
CA GLU A 28 -27.38 2.30 9.47
C GLU A 28 -26.48 3.34 8.78
N GLY A 29 -25.16 3.14 8.86
CA GLY A 29 -24.21 3.98 8.15
C GLY A 29 -22.82 3.38 8.03
N THR A 30 -22.11 3.80 6.99
CA THR A 30 -20.76 3.33 6.66
C THR A 30 -19.78 4.50 6.69
N LEU A 31 -18.65 4.32 7.36
CA LEU A 31 -17.48 5.18 7.22
C LEU A 31 -16.55 4.61 6.14
N TYR A 32 -16.14 5.46 5.20
CA TYR A 32 -15.10 5.18 4.22
C TYR A 32 -13.85 5.97 4.58
N PHE A 33 -12.76 5.27 4.83
CA PHE A 33 -11.48 5.89 5.20
C PHE A 33 -10.65 6.20 3.94
N PRO A 34 -9.83 7.27 3.95
CA PRO A 34 -8.91 7.57 2.85
C PRO A 34 -7.95 6.45 2.49
N SER A 35 -7.63 5.57 3.45
CA SER A 35 -6.81 4.37 3.23
C SER A 35 -7.49 3.31 2.35
N GLY A 36 -8.79 3.46 2.05
CA GLY A 36 -9.60 2.48 1.32
C GLY A 36 -10.30 1.46 2.23
N SER A 37 -10.02 1.49 3.54
CA SER A 37 -10.78 0.67 4.51
C SER A 37 -12.19 1.22 4.70
N ARG A 38 -13.10 0.39 5.23
CA ARG A 38 -14.46 0.82 5.58
C ARG A 38 -14.93 0.27 6.92
N TYR A 39 -15.88 0.96 7.53
CA TYR A 39 -16.56 0.54 8.75
C TYR A 39 -18.07 0.63 8.60
N ASP A 40 -18.71 -0.52 8.41
CA ASP A 40 -20.17 -0.64 8.33
C ASP A 40 -20.74 -0.78 9.75
N ALA A 41 -21.63 0.11 10.19
CA ALA A 41 -22.07 0.16 11.58
C ALA A 41 -23.52 0.62 11.79
N ILE A 42 -24.04 0.29 12.97
CA ILE A 42 -25.27 0.84 13.54
C ILE A 42 -24.88 1.94 14.53
N TRP A 43 -25.47 3.12 14.37
CA TRP A 43 -25.15 4.34 15.12
C TRP A 43 -26.32 4.80 15.98
N GLU A 44 -26.03 5.21 17.21
CA GLU A 44 -27.00 5.86 18.10
C GLU A 44 -26.38 7.11 18.72
N LYS A 45 -26.96 8.29 18.43
CA LYS A 45 -26.49 9.59 18.94
C LYS A 45 -24.98 9.81 18.72
N GLY A 46 -24.50 9.44 17.53
CA GLY A 46 -23.09 9.55 17.15
C GLY A 46 -22.16 8.46 17.68
N LEU A 47 -22.65 7.51 18.48
CA LEU A 47 -21.88 6.38 19.00
C LEU A 47 -22.15 5.11 18.20
N VAL A 48 -21.13 4.26 18.06
CA VAL A 48 -21.31 2.95 17.45
C VAL A 48 -21.91 1.96 18.44
N VAL A 49 -22.96 1.25 18.02
CA VAL A 49 -23.60 0.15 18.76
C VAL A 49 -23.00 -1.18 18.35
N LYS A 50 -22.87 -1.40 17.04
CA LYS A 50 -22.27 -2.59 16.44
C LYS A 50 -21.68 -2.20 15.10
N GLY A 51 -20.54 -2.79 14.74
CA GLY A 51 -19.96 -2.55 13.43
C GLY A 51 -19.03 -3.65 12.97
N ARG A 52 -18.69 -3.59 11.69
CA ARG A 52 -17.79 -4.49 10.99
C ARG A 52 -16.75 -3.65 10.25
N TYR A 53 -15.48 -3.90 10.55
CA TYR A 53 -14.36 -3.26 9.87
C TYR A 53 -13.84 -4.14 8.74
N THR A 54 -13.62 -3.54 7.58
CA THR A 54 -13.01 -4.18 6.41
C THR A 54 -11.80 -3.35 5.98
N PHE A 55 -10.63 -3.99 5.96
CA PHE A 55 -9.38 -3.40 5.49
C PHE A 55 -9.46 -3.11 3.99
N SER A 56 -8.55 -2.27 3.49
CA SER A 56 -8.49 -1.87 2.08
C SER A 56 -8.27 -3.03 1.10
N ASP A 57 -7.69 -4.12 1.57
CA ASP A 57 -7.51 -5.35 0.81
C ASP A 57 -8.70 -6.33 0.89
N GLY A 58 -9.78 -5.93 1.56
CA GLY A 58 -11.00 -6.71 1.72
C GLY A 58 -10.99 -7.66 2.91
N LEU A 59 -9.89 -7.79 3.66
CA LEU A 59 -9.87 -8.57 4.89
C LEU A 59 -10.90 -7.98 5.87
N GLN A 60 -11.75 -8.82 6.45
CA GLN A 60 -12.67 -8.40 7.50
C GLN A 60 -12.04 -8.66 8.86
N TYR A 61 -12.07 -7.67 9.76
CA TYR A 61 -11.66 -7.86 11.15
C TYR A 61 -12.56 -8.89 11.86
N ASP A 62 -11.93 -9.81 12.60
CA ASP A 62 -12.59 -10.77 13.47
C ASP A 62 -11.88 -10.75 14.84
N ALA A 63 -12.65 -10.66 15.92
CA ALA A 63 -12.12 -10.58 17.28
C ALA A 63 -11.89 -11.97 17.92
N GLU A 64 -12.60 -12.99 17.46
CA GLU A 64 -12.59 -14.34 18.03
C GLU A 64 -11.71 -15.29 17.22
N ASN A 65 -11.78 -15.21 15.88
CA ASN A 65 -11.11 -16.11 14.95
C ASN A 65 -10.11 -15.36 14.05
N TRP A 66 -9.23 -14.56 14.67
CA TRP A 66 -8.24 -13.77 13.96
C TRP A 66 -7.04 -14.61 13.51
N HIS A 67 -6.92 -14.82 12.19
CA HIS A 67 -5.83 -15.62 11.58
C HIS A 67 -4.86 -14.79 10.72
N TYR A 68 -5.11 -13.49 10.60
CA TYR A 68 -4.25 -12.63 9.79
C TYR A 68 -2.99 -12.22 10.57
N CYS A 69 -1.84 -12.49 9.96
CA CYS A 69 -0.52 -12.21 10.53
C CYS A 69 -0.32 -12.82 11.92
N ASP A 70 -0.74 -14.07 12.11
CA ASP A 70 -0.52 -14.80 13.37
C ASP A 70 0.87 -15.48 13.41
N SER A 71 1.16 -16.26 14.45
CA SER A 71 2.46 -16.93 14.59
C SER A 71 2.69 -18.06 13.58
N TYR A 72 1.62 -18.68 13.08
CA TYR A 72 1.65 -19.81 12.16
C TYR A 72 1.67 -19.34 10.70
N ASP A 73 0.91 -18.29 10.38
CA ASP A 73 0.85 -17.70 9.04
C ASP A 73 0.98 -16.17 9.11
N ARG A 74 2.14 -15.69 8.65
CA ARG A 74 2.49 -14.26 8.60
C ARG A 74 2.20 -13.62 7.25
N ARG A 75 1.54 -14.34 6.34
CA ARG A 75 1.21 -13.81 5.03
C ARG A 75 0.11 -12.76 5.16
N PHE A 76 0.19 -11.76 4.31
CA PHE A 76 -0.88 -10.79 4.15
C PHE A 76 -2.10 -11.47 3.50
N TYR A 77 -3.31 -10.94 3.74
CA TYR A 77 -4.56 -11.51 3.20
C TYR A 77 -4.52 -11.58 1.67
N THR A 78 -3.96 -10.56 1.02
CA THR A 78 -3.73 -10.57 -0.44
C THR A 78 -2.85 -11.73 -0.90
N GLU A 79 -1.83 -12.12 -0.14
CA GLU A 79 -0.95 -13.24 -0.47
C GLU A 79 -1.62 -14.60 -0.20
N ILE A 80 -2.55 -14.66 0.76
CA ILE A 80 -3.40 -15.83 1.00
C ILE A 80 -4.35 -16.02 -0.19
N CYS A 81 -5.02 -14.95 -0.64
CA CYS A 81 -5.99 -15.01 -1.73
C CYS A 81 -5.36 -15.18 -3.12
N HIS A 82 -4.20 -14.58 -3.36
CA HIS A 82 -3.59 -14.49 -4.70
C HIS A 82 -2.24 -15.17 -4.82
N GLY A 83 -1.75 -15.80 -3.75
CA GLY A 83 -0.41 -16.35 -3.68
C GLY A 83 0.66 -15.28 -3.48
N LEU A 84 1.88 -15.73 -3.20
CA LEU A 84 3.04 -14.84 -3.11
C LEU A 84 3.35 -14.29 -4.51
N LYS A 85 3.26 -12.98 -4.65
CA LYS A 85 3.72 -12.32 -5.88
C LYS A 85 5.24 -12.28 -5.89
N PRO A 86 5.90 -12.47 -7.06
CA PRO A 86 7.33 -12.23 -7.15
C PRO A 86 7.63 -10.79 -6.71
N ALA A 87 8.81 -10.56 -6.14
CA ALA A 87 9.25 -9.26 -5.58
C ALA A 87 9.30 -8.09 -6.59
N GLY A 88 8.79 -8.28 -7.82
CA GLY A 88 8.96 -7.36 -8.94
C GLY A 88 10.37 -7.44 -9.50
N ILE A 89 10.77 -6.38 -10.20
CA ILE A 89 12.14 -6.21 -10.69
C ILE A 89 13.02 -5.92 -9.47
N SER A 90 13.95 -6.82 -9.15
CA SER A 90 14.99 -6.53 -8.17
C SER A 90 15.78 -5.30 -8.64
N GLN A 91 15.77 -4.24 -7.84
CA GLN A 91 16.61 -3.08 -8.10
C GLN A 91 18.07 -3.50 -7.97
N LEU A 92 18.76 -3.64 -9.11
CA LEU A 92 20.17 -4.00 -9.16
C LEU A 92 21.07 -2.83 -8.73
N THR A 93 20.55 -1.61 -8.76
CA THR A 93 21.24 -0.38 -8.37
C THR A 93 20.31 0.48 -7.51
N ASN A 94 20.86 1.41 -6.73
CA ASN A 94 20.10 2.40 -5.96
C ASN A 94 19.44 3.50 -6.82
N MET A 95 19.59 3.45 -8.15
CA MET A 95 19.01 4.40 -9.11
C MET A 95 17.81 3.76 -9.82
N ASP A 96 16.68 4.46 -9.86
CA ASP A 96 15.48 4.08 -10.63
C ASP A 96 15.10 5.22 -11.60
N PRO A 97 15.10 4.99 -12.92
CA PRO A 97 15.43 3.74 -13.60
C PRO A 97 16.92 3.39 -13.46
N PRO A 98 17.27 2.09 -13.50
CA PRO A 98 18.66 1.67 -13.47
C PRO A 98 19.44 2.24 -14.65
N ARG A 99 20.74 2.51 -14.44
CA ARG A 99 21.62 2.96 -15.52
C ARG A 99 21.66 1.91 -16.64
N ILE A 100 21.60 2.36 -17.89
CA ILE A 100 21.76 1.46 -19.04
C ILE A 100 23.24 1.06 -19.12
N ILE A 101 23.54 -0.19 -18.78
CA ILE A 101 24.88 -0.75 -18.91
C ILE A 101 25.12 -1.05 -20.40
N PRO A 102 26.20 -0.51 -21.01
CA PRO A 102 26.54 -0.82 -22.39
C PRO A 102 26.70 -2.33 -22.60
N LYS A 103 26.28 -2.84 -23.76
CA LYS A 103 26.33 -4.27 -24.07
C LYS A 103 27.74 -4.84 -23.85
N GLY A 104 27.83 -5.89 -23.03
CA GLY A 104 29.10 -6.57 -22.72
C GLY A 104 29.97 -5.83 -21.69
N CYS A 105 29.49 -4.73 -21.12
CA CYS A 105 30.15 -4.05 -20.01
C CYS A 105 29.49 -4.42 -18.67
N TYR A 106 30.17 -4.10 -17.56
CA TYR A 106 29.69 -4.28 -16.19
C TYR A 106 29.76 -2.94 -15.45
N ASP A 107 28.75 -2.62 -14.64
CA ASP A 107 28.79 -1.44 -13.77
C ASP A 107 29.64 -1.73 -12.53
N CYS A 108 30.64 -0.90 -12.27
CA CYS A 108 31.56 -1.03 -11.13
C CYS A 108 31.28 -0.02 -10.00
N GLY A 109 30.18 0.74 -10.07
CA GLY A 109 29.81 1.76 -9.09
C GLY A 109 30.45 3.14 -9.31
N ASP A 110 31.50 3.21 -10.14
CA ASP A 110 32.14 4.45 -10.58
C ASP A 110 32.28 4.57 -12.10
N GLY A 111 31.78 3.59 -12.85
CA GLY A 111 31.92 3.53 -14.29
C GLY A 111 31.55 2.16 -14.89
N PHE A 112 31.72 2.04 -16.20
CA PHE A 112 31.51 0.80 -16.93
C PHE A 112 32.84 0.12 -17.27
N TYR A 113 33.02 -1.10 -16.77
CA TYR A 113 34.12 -1.99 -17.13
C TYR A 113 33.83 -2.73 -18.43
N ASN A 114 34.75 -2.66 -19.40
CA ASN A 114 34.71 -3.46 -20.61
C ASN A 114 35.78 -4.58 -20.55
N PRO A 115 35.40 -5.87 -20.52
CA PRO A 115 36.32 -6.99 -20.41
C PRO A 115 37.19 -7.21 -21.65
N ALA A 116 36.73 -6.78 -22.84
CA ALA A 116 37.51 -6.90 -24.07
C ALA A 116 38.68 -5.91 -24.10
N THR A 117 38.50 -4.71 -23.55
CA THR A 117 39.55 -3.69 -23.49
C THR A 117 40.28 -3.64 -22.15
N ARG A 118 39.72 -4.28 -21.11
CA ARG A 118 40.16 -4.18 -19.71
C ARG A 118 40.22 -2.74 -19.17
N VAL A 119 39.25 -1.93 -19.58
CA VAL A 119 39.18 -0.50 -19.22
C VAL A 119 37.88 -0.22 -18.51
N ILE A 120 37.97 0.61 -17.47
CA ILE A 120 36.84 1.25 -16.80
C ILE A 120 36.74 2.68 -17.32
N LYS A 121 35.56 3.04 -17.83
CA LYS A 121 35.22 4.42 -18.19
C LYS A 121 34.16 4.95 -17.25
N ASP A 122 34.18 6.25 -16.93
CA ASP A 122 33.13 6.87 -16.13
C ASP A 122 31.76 6.79 -16.84
N TYR A 123 30.71 7.18 -16.13
CA TYR A 123 29.35 7.20 -16.70
C TYR A 123 29.18 8.19 -17.87
N GLY A 124 30.15 9.10 -18.08
CA GLY A 124 30.25 10.00 -19.23
C GLY A 124 31.16 9.48 -20.35
N ASN A 125 31.54 8.19 -20.32
CA ASN A 125 32.39 7.51 -21.30
C ASN A 125 33.84 8.07 -21.37
N ARG A 126 34.33 8.71 -20.32
CA ARG A 126 35.73 9.15 -20.19
C ARG A 126 36.57 8.04 -19.59
N PHE A 127 37.81 7.88 -20.05
CA PHE A 127 38.75 6.94 -19.46
C PHE A 127 38.93 7.23 -17.97
N LEU A 128 38.81 6.18 -17.14
CA LEU A 128 38.89 6.29 -15.69
C LEU A 128 40.14 5.55 -15.18
N ARG A 129 40.24 4.25 -15.45
CA ARG A 129 41.41 3.41 -15.15
C ARG A 129 41.38 2.09 -15.93
N ASN A 130 42.47 1.35 -15.91
CA ASN A 130 42.47 -0.08 -16.30
C ASN A 130 41.94 -0.93 -15.14
N ALA A 131 41.41 -2.11 -15.47
CA ALA A 131 41.01 -3.13 -14.51
C ALA A 131 42.19 -4.05 -14.12
#